data_AF-A0A380EF52-F1
#
_entry.id   AF-A0A380EF52-F1
#
_cell.length_a   1.000
_cell.length_b   1.000
_cell.length_c   1.000
_cell.angle_alpha   90.00
_cell.angle_beta   90.00
_cell.angle_gamma   90.00
#
_symmetry.space_group_name_H-M   'P 1'
#
loop_
_entity.id
_entity.type
_entity.pdbx_description
1 polymer ?
#
loop_
_entity_poly.entity_id
_entity_poly.type
_entity_poly.pdbx_seq_one_letter_code
_entity_poly.pdbx_strand_id
1 'polypeptide(L)'
;MKNKLLVLSLGALCVSQIWESNRASAVVSGEKNPYVSESLKLTNNKNKSRTVEEYKKSLDDLIWSFPNLDNERFDNPEYKEAMKKYQQRFMAEDEALKKFFSEEKKIKNGNTDNLDYLGLSHERYESVFNTLKKQSEEFLKEIEDIKKDNPELKDFNEEEQLKCDLELNKLENQILMLGKTFYQNYRDDVESLYSKLDLIMGYKDEERANKKAVNKRMLENKKEDLETIIDEFFSDIDKTRPNNIPVLEDEKQEEKIIKIWLN
;
A
#
# COMPACT_ATOMS: atom_id res chain seq x y z
N MET A 1 -1.06 17.80 -16.22
CA MET A 1 -1.21 17.25 -14.86
C MET A 1 -2.10 16.02 -14.94
N LYS A 2 -1.51 14.82 -14.87
CA LYS A 2 -2.30 13.58 -14.80
C LYS A 2 -2.97 13.56 -13.43
N ASN A 3 -4.29 13.46 -13.37
CA ASN A 3 -5.03 13.31 -12.11
C ASN A 3 -4.61 11.98 -11.49
N LYS A 4 -3.64 12.03 -10.57
CA LYS A 4 -3.25 10.88 -9.75
C LYS A 4 -4.46 10.55 -8.88
N LEU A 5 -5.07 9.39 -9.16
CA LEU A 5 -6.08 8.82 -8.29
C LEU A 5 -5.38 8.57 -6.96
N LEU A 6 -5.71 9.31 -5.90
CA LEU A 6 -5.27 8.98 -4.55
C LEU A 6 -6.04 7.73 -4.12
N VAL A 7 -5.48 6.57 -4.45
CA VAL A 7 -5.93 5.28 -3.93
C VAL A 7 -5.51 5.27 -2.47
N LEU A 8 -6.41 5.70 -1.57
CA LEU A 8 -6.21 5.47 -0.15
C LEU A 8 -6.08 3.96 0.04
N SER A 9 -4.96 3.56 0.62
CA SER A 9 -4.67 2.18 0.97
C SER A 9 -5.82 1.57 1.77
N LEU A 10 -6.13 0.31 1.50
CA LEU A 10 -7.06 -0.44 2.36
C LEU A 10 -6.54 -0.48 3.81
N GLY A 11 -5.21 -0.50 4.00
CA GLY A 11 -4.58 -0.39 5.32
C GLY A 11 -4.98 0.88 6.09
N ALA A 12 -5.07 2.02 5.40
CA ALA A 12 -5.53 3.28 6.00
C ALA A 12 -7.06 3.34 6.21
N LEU A 13 -7.83 2.60 5.40
CA LEU A 13 -9.30 2.59 5.45
C LEU A 13 -9.86 1.60 6.49
N CYS A 14 -9.19 0.49 6.80
CA CYS A 14 -9.91 -0.72 7.23
C CYS A 14 -9.73 -1.21 8.66
N VAL A 15 -9.03 -0.53 9.57
CA VAL A 15 -9.00 -1.00 10.97
C VAL A 15 -9.54 0.06 11.92
N SER A 16 -9.04 1.30 11.87
CA SER A 16 -9.52 2.33 12.80
C SER A 16 -10.97 2.78 12.51
N GLN A 17 -11.40 2.77 11.25
CA GLN A 17 -12.74 3.26 10.86
C GLN A 17 -13.86 2.23 11.04
N ILE A 18 -13.56 0.92 11.02
CA ILE A 18 -14.57 -0.13 11.23
C ILE A 18 -15.07 -0.10 12.68
N TRP A 19 -14.16 0.19 13.62
CA TRP A 19 -14.42 0.11 15.06
C TRP A 19 -14.91 1.43 15.69
N GLU A 20 -14.47 2.58 15.16
CA GLU A 20 -14.95 3.90 15.55
C GLU A 20 -16.12 4.32 14.65
N SER A 21 -17.35 4.30 15.19
CA SER A 21 -18.58 4.71 14.50
C SER A 21 -18.63 6.18 14.04
N ASN A 22 -17.54 6.95 14.21
CA ASN A 22 -17.48 8.39 14.02
C ASN A 22 -16.57 8.84 12.88
N ARG A 23 -15.95 7.94 12.10
CA ARG A 23 -15.09 8.33 10.97
C ARG A 23 -15.75 7.97 9.64
N ALA A 24 -15.91 8.99 8.79
CA ALA A 24 -16.51 8.89 7.47
C ALA A 24 -15.72 7.93 6.58
N SER A 25 -16.44 7.03 5.90
CA SER A 25 -15.89 6.21 4.82
C SER A 25 -15.53 7.16 3.67
N ALA A 26 -14.24 7.36 3.42
CA ALA A 26 -13.77 8.26 2.38
C ALA A 26 -13.75 7.52 1.03
N VAL A 27 -14.89 7.49 0.34
CA VAL A 27 -14.87 7.26 -1.12
C VAL A 27 -14.46 8.56 -1.78
N VAL A 28 -13.19 8.67 -2.17
CA VAL A 28 -12.56 9.88 -2.76
C VAL A 28 -13.07 10.19 -4.19
N SER A 29 -14.10 9.52 -4.69
CA SER A 29 -14.72 9.84 -6.00
C SER A 29 -16.06 10.57 -5.92
N GLY A 30 -16.73 10.61 -4.75
CA GLY A 30 -18.10 11.14 -4.63
C GLY A 30 -19.17 10.31 -5.36
N GLU A 31 -18.80 9.21 -6.03
CA GLU A 31 -19.72 8.27 -6.67
C GLU A 31 -20.37 7.37 -5.61
N LYS A 32 -21.68 7.13 -5.75
CA LYS A 32 -22.39 6.18 -4.90
C LYS A 32 -21.83 4.77 -5.14
N ASN A 33 -21.49 4.06 -4.07
CA ASN A 33 -21.06 2.66 -4.15
C ASN A 33 -22.18 1.81 -4.79
N PRO A 34 -21.92 1.11 -5.92
CA PRO A 34 -22.93 0.28 -6.57
C PRO A 34 -23.19 -1.04 -5.82
N TYR A 35 -22.32 -1.42 -4.89
CA TYR A 35 -22.46 -2.64 -4.10
C TYR A 35 -23.17 -2.37 -2.77
N VAL A 36 -24.03 -3.30 -2.38
CA VAL A 36 -24.72 -3.31 -1.08
C VAL A 36 -24.56 -4.71 -0.51
N SER A 37 -24.10 -4.80 0.75
CA SER A 37 -23.92 -6.09 1.41
C SER A 37 -25.24 -6.86 1.48
N GLU A 38 -25.18 -8.13 1.10
CA GLU A 38 -26.33 -9.04 1.18
C GLU A 38 -26.67 -9.38 2.62
N SER A 39 -25.70 -9.28 3.55
CA SER A 39 -25.91 -9.54 4.98
C SER A 39 -26.93 -8.59 5.59
N LEU A 40 -27.16 -7.41 5.00
CA LEU A 40 -28.19 -6.47 5.42
C LEU A 40 -29.63 -7.02 5.30
N LYS A 41 -29.84 -8.04 4.44
CA LYS A 41 -31.15 -8.69 4.25
C LYS A 41 -31.45 -9.73 5.34
N LEU A 42 -30.47 -10.06 6.20
CA LEU A 42 -30.63 -11.05 7.25
C LEU A 42 -31.37 -10.43 8.44
N THR A 43 -32.67 -10.75 8.54
CA THR A 43 -33.59 -10.18 9.54
C THR A 43 -34.08 -11.16 10.59
N ASN A 44 -33.81 -12.46 10.45
CA ASN A 44 -34.61 -13.49 11.12
C ASN A 44 -33.94 -14.08 12.37
N ASN A 45 -32.64 -13.88 12.57
CA ASN A 45 -31.89 -14.55 13.63
C ASN A 45 -31.14 -13.57 14.54
N LYS A 46 -31.47 -13.61 15.83
CA LYS A 46 -30.81 -12.85 16.92
C LYS A 46 -29.75 -13.66 17.66
N ASN A 47 -29.62 -14.95 17.36
CA ASN A 47 -28.74 -15.84 18.12
C ASN A 47 -27.28 -15.46 17.93
N LYS A 48 -26.56 -15.47 19.05
CA LYS A 48 -25.13 -15.27 19.14
C LYS A 48 -24.52 -16.57 19.63
N SER A 49 -23.69 -17.19 18.79
CA SER A 49 -22.93 -18.37 19.18
C SER A 49 -21.65 -18.01 19.94
N ARG A 50 -21.21 -16.74 19.86
CA ARG A 50 -20.00 -16.19 20.49
C ARG A 50 -20.26 -14.76 20.97
N THR A 51 -19.34 -14.22 21.76
CA THR A 51 -19.35 -12.81 22.16
C THR A 51 -19.07 -11.89 20.97
N VAL A 52 -19.49 -10.63 21.06
CA VAL A 52 -19.24 -9.63 20.02
C VAL A 52 -17.74 -9.42 19.85
N GLU A 53 -17.01 -9.35 20.95
CA GLU A 53 -15.56 -9.15 20.99
C GLU A 53 -14.80 -10.30 20.29
N GLU A 54 -15.25 -11.55 20.43
CA GLU A 54 -14.70 -12.69 19.68
C GLU A 54 -14.96 -12.56 18.17
N TYR A 55 -16.14 -12.10 17.76
CA TYR A 55 -16.42 -11.83 16.35
C TYR A 55 -15.53 -10.71 15.79
N LYS A 56 -15.28 -9.65 16.59
CA LYS A 56 -14.39 -8.57 16.19
C LYS A 56 -12.99 -9.08 15.92
N LYS A 57 -12.42 -9.79 16.90
CA LYS A 57 -11.09 -10.39 16.78
C LYS A 57 -10.99 -11.29 15.55
N SER A 58 -12.01 -12.13 15.31
CA SER A 58 -12.00 -13.01 14.14
C SER A 58 -12.09 -12.26 12.80
N LEU A 59 -12.78 -11.13 12.74
CA LEU A 59 -12.80 -10.27 11.54
C LEU A 59 -11.49 -9.53 11.36
N ASP A 60 -10.89 -9.02 12.44
CA ASP A 60 -9.57 -8.40 12.41
C ASP A 60 -8.53 -9.39 11.89
N ASP A 61 -8.47 -10.60 12.45
CA ASP A 61 -7.54 -11.66 12.03
C ASP A 61 -7.72 -12.00 10.53
N LEU A 62 -8.97 -11.99 10.02
CA LEU A 62 -9.25 -12.17 8.59
C LEU A 62 -8.71 -10.99 7.76
N ILE A 63 -8.99 -9.75 8.16
CA ILE A 63 -8.55 -8.56 7.43
C ILE A 63 -7.01 -8.48 7.42
N TRP A 64 -6.34 -8.84 8.52
CA TRP A 64 -4.88 -8.95 8.59
C TRP A 64 -4.29 -9.96 7.61
N SER A 65 -5.07 -10.97 7.20
CA SER A 65 -4.63 -11.97 6.20
C SER A 65 -4.77 -11.50 4.75
N PHE A 66 -5.42 -10.36 4.51
CA PHE A 66 -5.64 -9.84 3.16
C PHE A 66 -4.36 -9.30 2.52
N PRO A 67 -4.30 -9.27 1.18
CA PRO A 67 -3.13 -8.75 0.48
C PRO A 67 -2.82 -7.31 0.91
N ASN A 68 -1.54 -7.01 1.13
CA ASN A 68 -1.07 -5.65 1.37
C ASN A 68 -1.29 -4.81 0.10
N LEU A 69 -2.33 -3.96 0.13
CA LEU A 69 -2.72 -3.11 -0.99
C LEU A 69 -1.91 -1.81 -1.08
N ASP A 70 -1.04 -1.56 -0.10
CA ASP A 70 -0.24 -0.34 0.01
C ASP A 70 1.04 -0.47 -0.81
N ASN A 71 1.31 -1.66 -1.36
CA ASN A 71 2.43 -1.88 -2.25
C ASN A 71 2.23 -1.12 -3.57
N GLU A 72 3.27 -0.39 -3.98
CA GLU A 72 3.32 0.46 -5.17
C GLU A 72 3.00 -0.30 -6.47
N ARG A 73 3.10 -1.64 -6.50
CA ARG A 73 2.66 -2.44 -7.65
C ARG A 73 1.22 -2.14 -8.04
N PHE A 74 0.34 -1.82 -7.09
CA PHE A 74 -1.08 -1.55 -7.36
C PHE A 74 -1.33 -0.16 -7.95
N ASP A 75 -0.30 0.69 -8.05
CA ASP A 75 -0.37 1.96 -8.79
C ASP A 75 -0.33 1.74 -10.31
N ASN A 76 -0.01 0.53 -10.77
CA ASN A 76 -0.08 0.18 -12.18
C ASN A 76 -1.52 0.29 -12.70
N PRO A 77 -1.73 0.94 -13.87
CA PRO A 77 -3.06 1.24 -14.39
C PRO A 77 -3.89 -0.01 -14.66
N GLU A 78 -3.26 -1.15 -14.96
CA GLU A 78 -3.92 -2.42 -15.23
C GLU A 78 -4.67 -2.95 -14.00
N TYR A 79 -4.17 -2.69 -12.78
CA TYR A 79 -4.83 -3.12 -11.55
C TYR A 79 -5.95 -2.19 -11.10
N LYS A 80 -6.08 -0.99 -11.70
CA LYS A 80 -6.98 0.07 -11.24
C LYS A 80 -8.44 -0.38 -11.12
N GLU A 81 -8.95 -1.10 -12.11
CA GLU A 81 -10.34 -1.54 -12.12
C GLU A 81 -10.60 -2.65 -11.09
N ALA A 82 -9.72 -3.64 -11.01
CA ALA A 82 -9.78 -4.71 -10.02
C ALA A 82 -9.69 -4.16 -8.60
N MET A 83 -8.77 -3.23 -8.36
CA MET A 83 -8.62 -2.50 -7.10
C MET A 83 -9.89 -1.72 -6.74
N LYS A 84 -10.42 -0.92 -7.67
CA LYS A 84 -11.66 -0.15 -7.44
C LYS A 84 -12.82 -1.09 -7.07
N LYS A 85 -12.99 -2.17 -7.83
CA LYS A 85 -14.05 -3.17 -7.59
C LYS A 85 -13.90 -3.83 -6.22
N TYR A 86 -12.70 -4.27 -5.86
CA TYR A 86 -12.44 -4.90 -4.57
C TYR A 86 -12.69 -3.94 -3.40
N GLN A 87 -12.17 -2.72 -3.49
CA GLN A 87 -12.39 -1.66 -2.49
C GLN A 87 -13.88 -1.37 -2.27
N GLN A 88 -14.64 -1.19 -3.35
CA GLN A 88 -16.07 -0.89 -3.26
C GLN A 88 -16.86 -2.05 -2.64
N ARG A 89 -16.53 -3.30 -2.98
CA ARG A 89 -17.15 -4.49 -2.38
C ARG A 89 -16.81 -4.64 -0.90
N PHE A 90 -15.57 -4.37 -0.51
CA PHE A 90 -15.16 -4.34 0.89
C PHE A 90 -15.93 -3.27 1.68
N MET A 91 -16.03 -2.06 1.13
CA MET A 91 -16.75 -0.95 1.76
C MET A 91 -18.23 -1.26 1.99
N ALA A 92 -18.87 -2.02 1.09
CA ALA A 92 -20.26 -2.43 1.28
C ALA A 92 -20.43 -3.36 2.50
N GLU A 93 -19.45 -4.23 2.76
CA GLU A 93 -19.43 -5.08 3.96
C GLU A 93 -19.08 -4.31 5.23
N ASP A 94 -18.15 -3.34 5.15
CA ASP A 94 -17.85 -2.41 6.24
C ASP A 94 -19.08 -1.60 6.67
N GLU A 95 -19.84 -1.06 5.72
CA GLU A 95 -21.09 -0.36 6.00
C GLU A 95 -22.11 -1.26 6.73
N ALA A 96 -22.20 -2.53 6.35
CA ALA A 96 -23.04 -3.50 7.04
C ALA A 96 -22.57 -3.77 8.46
N LEU A 97 -21.27 -4.00 8.67
CA LEU A 97 -20.67 -4.17 9.99
C LEU A 97 -20.92 -2.95 10.89
N LYS A 98 -20.68 -1.74 10.39
CA LYS A 98 -20.96 -0.49 11.12
C LYS A 98 -22.42 -0.41 11.57
N LYS A 99 -23.36 -0.77 10.69
CA LYS A 99 -24.79 -0.86 11.06
C LYS A 99 -25.00 -1.88 12.17
N PHE A 100 -24.49 -3.11 12.04
CA PHE A 100 -24.68 -4.17 13.03
C PHE A 100 -24.08 -3.81 14.40
N PHE A 101 -22.89 -3.20 14.44
CA PHE A 101 -22.30 -2.71 15.68
C PHE A 101 -23.07 -1.54 16.29
N SER A 102 -23.65 -0.66 15.47
CA SER A 102 -24.49 0.43 15.96
C SER A 102 -25.79 -0.10 16.61
N GLU A 103 -26.41 -1.12 16.02
CA GLU A 103 -27.56 -1.83 16.59
C GLU A 103 -27.18 -2.50 17.91
N GLU A 104 -26.03 -3.18 17.94
CA GLU A 104 -25.50 -3.84 19.14
C GLU A 104 -25.29 -2.88 20.31
N LYS A 105 -24.73 -1.68 20.04
CA LYS A 105 -24.57 -0.63 21.07
C LYS A 105 -25.92 -0.16 21.62
N LYS A 106 -26.93 0.00 20.77
CA LYS A 106 -28.28 0.42 21.20
C LYS A 106 -28.95 -0.65 22.06
N ILE A 107 -28.81 -1.93 21.68
CA ILE A 107 -29.29 -3.07 22.47
C ILE A 107 -28.62 -3.09 23.86
N LYS A 108 -27.29 -2.95 23.93
CA LYS A 108 -26.56 -2.92 25.20
C LYS A 108 -26.95 -1.74 26.11
N ASN A 109 -27.31 -0.58 25.54
CA ASN A 109 -27.71 0.62 26.29
C ASN A 109 -29.18 0.60 26.75
N GLY A 110 -29.91 -0.50 26.57
CA GLY A 110 -31.31 -0.62 27.00
C GLY A 110 -32.29 0.24 26.21
N ASN A 111 -31.88 0.76 25.05
CA ASN A 111 -32.74 1.57 24.18
C ASN A 111 -33.64 0.63 23.35
N THR A 112 -34.70 0.12 23.98
CA THR A 112 -35.60 -0.92 23.44
C THR A 112 -36.79 -0.36 22.65
N ASP A 113 -36.81 0.93 22.34
CA ASP A 113 -37.88 1.57 21.57
C ASP A 113 -38.00 1.04 20.13
N ASN A 114 -37.01 0.25 19.66
CA ASN A 114 -37.04 -0.49 18.41
C ASN A 114 -36.76 -1.99 18.66
N LEU A 115 -37.81 -2.80 18.73
CA LEU A 115 -37.75 -4.27 18.89
C LEU A 115 -37.06 -4.99 17.71
N ASP A 116 -36.81 -4.27 16.61
CA ASP A 116 -36.25 -4.79 15.36
C ASP A 116 -34.71 -4.73 15.29
N TYR A 117 -34.03 -4.19 16.31
CA TYR A 117 -32.57 -4.28 16.35
C TYR A 117 -32.12 -5.73 16.56
N LEU A 118 -31.30 -6.20 15.63
CA LEU A 118 -30.79 -7.57 15.59
C LEU A 118 -29.32 -7.63 16.03
N GLY A 119 -28.59 -6.51 15.89
CA GLY A 119 -27.19 -6.42 16.29
C GLY A 119 -26.29 -7.28 15.40
N LEU A 120 -25.12 -7.64 15.92
CA LEU A 120 -24.22 -8.60 15.29
C LEU A 120 -24.61 -10.02 15.72
N SER A 121 -25.55 -10.62 15.00
CA SER A 121 -25.88 -12.05 15.16
C SER A 121 -24.83 -12.93 14.50
N HIS A 122 -24.81 -14.22 14.86
CA HIS A 122 -23.88 -15.17 14.28
C HIS A 122 -24.03 -15.29 12.76
N GLU A 123 -25.27 -15.34 12.27
CA GLU A 123 -25.58 -15.45 10.84
C GLU A 123 -25.08 -14.23 10.04
N ARG A 124 -25.29 -13.02 10.58
CA ARG A 124 -24.78 -11.78 9.98
C ARG A 124 -23.26 -11.74 9.96
N TYR A 125 -22.63 -12.13 11.06
CA TYR A 125 -21.18 -12.27 11.15
C TYR A 125 -20.64 -13.25 10.09
N GLU A 126 -21.18 -14.46 10.00
CA GLU A 126 -20.70 -15.48 9.06
C GLU A 126 -20.89 -15.05 7.62
N SER A 127 -22.02 -14.40 7.31
CA SER A 127 -22.31 -13.87 5.99
C SER A 127 -21.26 -12.84 5.57
N VAL A 128 -20.94 -11.86 6.43
CA VAL A 128 -19.89 -10.87 6.16
C VAL A 128 -18.52 -11.54 6.05
N PHE A 129 -18.15 -12.39 7.02
CA PHE A 129 -16.85 -13.06 7.06
C PHE A 129 -16.58 -13.86 5.77
N ASN A 130 -17.53 -14.70 5.37
CA ASN A 130 -17.40 -15.52 4.18
C ASN A 130 -17.38 -14.67 2.90
N THR A 131 -18.15 -13.58 2.88
CA THR A 131 -18.17 -12.66 1.74
C THR A 131 -16.84 -11.93 1.59
N LEU A 132 -16.28 -11.37 2.66
CA LEU A 132 -14.96 -10.73 2.66
C LEU A 132 -13.86 -11.70 2.21
N LYS A 133 -13.86 -12.93 2.74
CA LYS A 133 -12.91 -13.97 2.33
C LYS A 133 -13.01 -14.27 0.84
N LYS A 134 -14.24 -14.50 0.34
CA LYS A 134 -14.49 -14.78 -1.08
C LYS A 134 -14.09 -13.62 -1.98
N GLN A 135 -14.39 -12.38 -1.57
CA GLN A 135 -13.98 -11.17 -2.29
C GLN A 135 -12.46 -11.08 -2.45
N SER A 136 -11.71 -11.40 -1.40
CA SER A 136 -10.24 -11.41 -1.42
C SER A 136 -9.69 -12.49 -2.36
N GLU A 137 -10.26 -13.71 -2.32
CA GLU A 137 -9.88 -14.80 -3.23
C GLU A 137 -10.18 -14.47 -4.70
N GLU A 138 -11.33 -13.85 -4.98
CA GLU A 138 -11.70 -13.38 -6.32
C GLU A 138 -10.75 -12.28 -6.81
N PHE A 139 -10.43 -11.30 -5.95
CA PHE A 139 -9.48 -10.24 -6.27
C PHE A 139 -8.11 -10.80 -6.63
N LEU A 140 -7.55 -11.72 -5.83
CA LEU A 140 -6.26 -12.33 -6.12
C LEU A 140 -6.26 -13.08 -7.47
N LYS A 141 -7.36 -13.76 -7.82
CA LYS A 141 -7.49 -14.40 -9.14
C LYS A 141 -7.50 -13.38 -10.28
N GLU A 142 -8.25 -12.29 -10.14
CA GLU A 142 -8.26 -11.21 -11.13
C GLU A 142 -6.86 -10.61 -11.33
N ILE A 143 -6.11 -10.40 -10.24
CA ILE A 143 -4.72 -9.93 -10.31
C ILE A 143 -3.82 -10.92 -11.06
N GLU A 144 -3.96 -12.22 -10.81
CA GLU A 144 -3.19 -13.25 -11.53
C GLU A 144 -3.56 -13.32 -13.02
N ASP A 145 -4.82 -13.12 -13.38
CA ASP A 145 -5.23 -13.05 -14.78
C ASP A 145 -4.65 -11.81 -15.48
N ILE A 146 -4.65 -10.64 -14.83
CA ILE A 146 -3.98 -9.44 -15.34
C ILE A 146 -2.49 -9.68 -15.57
N LYS A 147 -1.80 -10.37 -14.64
CA LYS A 147 -0.37 -10.68 -14.79
C LYS A 147 -0.08 -11.62 -15.96
N LYS A 148 -0.99 -12.55 -16.30
CA LYS A 148 -0.81 -13.44 -17.46
C LYS A 148 -0.80 -12.65 -18.77
N ASP A 149 -1.66 -11.64 -18.87
CA ASP A 149 -1.75 -10.78 -20.05
C ASP A 149 -0.64 -9.72 -20.10
N ASN A 150 0.03 -9.43 -18.96
CA ASN A 150 1.08 -8.42 -18.82
C ASN A 150 2.33 -9.00 -18.14
N PRO A 151 3.22 -9.70 -18.89
CA PRO A 151 4.35 -10.43 -18.31
C PRO A 151 5.32 -9.60 -17.47
N GLU A 152 5.45 -8.32 -17.74
CA GLU A 152 6.27 -7.37 -16.98
C GLU A 152 5.73 -7.03 -15.59
N LEU A 153 4.45 -7.34 -15.34
CA LEU A 153 3.81 -7.20 -14.03
C LEU A 153 3.89 -8.47 -13.19
N LYS A 154 4.37 -9.57 -13.77
CA LYS A 154 4.56 -10.84 -13.06
C LYS A 154 5.57 -10.67 -11.92
N ASP A 155 5.21 -11.20 -10.75
CA ASP A 155 6.07 -11.16 -9.58
C ASP A 155 7.36 -11.96 -9.85
N PHE A 156 8.48 -11.41 -9.37
CA PHE A 156 9.77 -12.07 -9.40
C PHE A 156 9.78 -13.33 -8.53
N ASN A 157 10.54 -14.33 -8.97
CA ASN A 157 10.98 -15.40 -8.08
C ASN A 157 12.12 -14.90 -7.14
N GLU A 158 12.54 -15.74 -6.19
CA GLU A 158 13.57 -15.36 -5.21
C GLU A 158 14.91 -14.92 -5.84
N GLU A 159 15.37 -15.60 -6.89
CA GLU A 159 16.63 -15.26 -7.57
C GLU A 159 16.51 -13.95 -8.35
N GLU A 160 15.38 -13.75 -9.03
CA GLU A 160 15.06 -12.51 -9.75
C GLU A 160 14.95 -11.33 -8.78
N GLN A 161 14.31 -11.55 -7.64
CA GLN A 161 14.17 -10.53 -6.60
C GLN A 161 15.52 -10.15 -6.00
N LEU A 162 16.39 -11.13 -5.73
CA LEU A 162 17.73 -10.86 -5.23
C LEU A 162 18.54 -10.02 -6.22
N LYS A 163 18.47 -10.35 -7.52
CA LYS A 163 19.16 -9.58 -8.57
C LYS A 163 18.61 -8.16 -8.66
N CYS A 164 17.29 -8.00 -8.61
CA CYS A 164 16.61 -6.71 -8.56
C CYS A 164 17.08 -5.87 -7.37
N ASP A 165 17.07 -6.45 -6.16
CA ASP A 165 17.48 -5.77 -4.93
C ASP A 165 18.95 -5.32 -5.00
N LEU A 166 19.85 -6.18 -5.50
CA LEU A 166 21.27 -5.83 -5.69
C LEU A 166 21.48 -4.68 -6.70
N GLU A 167 20.72 -4.69 -7.78
CA GLU A 167 20.84 -3.69 -8.84
C GLU A 167 20.36 -2.30 -8.37
N LEU A 168 19.22 -2.24 -7.68
CA LEU A 168 18.73 -0.99 -7.09
C LEU A 168 19.63 -0.49 -5.96
N ASN A 169 20.11 -1.39 -5.09
CA ASN A 169 21.05 -1.02 -4.03
C ASN A 169 22.35 -0.42 -4.58
N LYS A 170 22.81 -0.89 -5.74
CA LYS A 170 23.99 -0.31 -6.40
C LYS A 170 23.76 1.16 -6.77
N LEU A 171 22.62 1.47 -7.39
CA LEU A 171 22.25 2.85 -7.76
C LEU A 171 22.05 3.73 -6.53
N GLU A 172 21.34 3.23 -5.51
CA GLU A 172 21.16 3.91 -4.23
C GLU A 172 22.51 4.26 -3.58
N ASN A 173 23.44 3.30 -3.51
CA ASN A 173 24.78 3.54 -2.97
C ASN A 173 25.61 4.53 -3.80
N GLN A 174 25.42 4.59 -5.12
CA GLN A 174 26.05 5.62 -5.96
C GLN A 174 25.52 7.02 -5.60
N ILE A 175 24.21 7.15 -5.40
CA ILE A 175 23.58 8.41 -4.96
C ILE A 175 24.09 8.83 -3.57
N LEU A 176 24.22 7.89 -2.64
CA LEU A 176 24.82 8.15 -1.32
C LEU A 176 26.28 8.60 -1.42
N MET A 177 27.07 8.04 -2.36
CA MET A 177 28.43 8.50 -2.64
C MET A 177 28.46 9.93 -3.16
N LEU A 178 27.55 10.30 -4.07
CA LEU A 178 27.44 11.68 -4.55
C LEU A 178 27.14 12.62 -3.39
N GLY A 179 26.14 12.29 -2.58
CA GLY A 179 25.77 13.11 -1.45
C GLY A 179 26.94 13.34 -0.49
N LYS A 180 27.66 12.27 -0.09
CA LYS A 180 28.88 12.42 0.73
C LYS A 180 29.96 13.28 0.07
N THR A 181 30.18 13.12 -1.23
CA THR A 181 31.25 13.82 -1.96
C THR A 181 30.98 15.31 -2.08
N PHE A 182 29.73 15.70 -2.33
CA PHE A 182 29.37 17.08 -2.65
C PHE A 182 28.73 17.85 -1.49
N TYR A 183 28.44 17.19 -0.35
CA TYR A 183 27.72 17.80 0.78
C TYR A 183 28.30 19.14 1.25
N GLN A 184 29.64 19.25 1.32
CA GLN A 184 30.29 20.46 1.83
C GLN A 184 30.11 21.68 0.92
N ASN A 185 30.01 21.45 -0.39
CA ASN A 185 30.01 22.51 -1.41
C ASN A 185 28.62 22.76 -2.01
N TYR A 186 27.73 21.76 -1.96
CA TYR A 186 26.41 21.75 -2.62
C TYR A 186 25.34 21.18 -1.67
N ARG A 187 25.29 21.70 -0.45
CA ARG A 187 24.46 21.15 0.62
C ARG A 187 22.99 21.05 0.24
N ASP A 188 22.41 22.13 -0.28
CA ASP A 188 20.98 22.20 -0.60
C ASP A 188 20.62 21.23 -1.74
N ASP A 189 21.49 21.11 -2.74
CA ASP A 189 21.31 20.17 -3.86
C ASP A 189 21.42 18.71 -3.39
N VAL A 190 22.31 18.41 -2.45
CA VAL A 190 22.42 17.08 -1.84
C VAL A 190 21.21 16.76 -0.97
N GLU A 191 20.70 17.71 -0.18
CA GLU A 191 19.48 17.50 0.62
C GLU A 191 18.25 17.26 -0.30
N SER A 192 18.20 17.94 -1.44
CA SER A 192 17.20 17.70 -2.50
C SER A 192 17.35 16.29 -3.11
N LEU A 193 18.57 15.88 -3.45
CA LEU A 193 18.89 14.55 -3.99
C LEU A 193 18.43 13.43 -3.02
N TYR A 194 18.73 13.54 -1.73
CA TYR A 194 18.29 12.57 -0.73
C TYR A 194 16.78 12.57 -0.54
N SER A 195 16.13 13.74 -0.55
CA SER A 195 14.67 13.82 -0.48
C SER A 195 14.00 13.11 -1.66
N LYS A 196 14.57 13.23 -2.87
CA LYS A 196 14.10 12.51 -4.06
C LYS A 196 14.38 11.00 -3.98
N LEU A 197 15.55 10.60 -3.49
CA LEU A 197 15.87 9.19 -3.23
C LEU A 197 14.87 8.55 -2.26
N ASP A 198 14.60 9.21 -1.13
CA ASP A 198 13.63 8.76 -0.13
C ASP A 198 12.21 8.66 -0.71
N LEU A 199 11.85 9.57 -1.62
CA LEU A 199 10.56 9.50 -2.33
C LEU A 199 10.46 8.25 -3.22
N ILE A 200 11.55 7.83 -3.86
CA ILE A 200 11.58 6.69 -4.79
C ILE A 200 11.70 5.36 -4.03
N MET A 201 12.64 5.28 -3.08
CA MET A 201 13.01 4.04 -2.39
C MET A 201 12.25 3.85 -1.07
N GLY A 202 11.81 4.94 -0.44
CA GLY A 202 11.26 4.96 0.91
C GLY A 202 12.34 5.25 1.95
N TYR A 203 11.98 6.01 2.98
CA TYR A 203 12.90 6.37 4.08
C TYR A 203 12.84 5.33 5.19
N LYS A 204 11.63 4.92 5.60
CA LYS A 204 11.40 3.96 6.69
C LYS A 204 11.19 2.55 6.18
N ASP A 205 11.49 1.54 7.02
CA ASP A 205 11.34 0.13 6.67
C ASP A 205 9.96 -0.24 6.09
N GLU A 206 8.88 0.31 6.65
CA GLU A 206 7.51 0.08 6.16
C GLU A 206 7.28 0.70 4.77
N GLU A 207 7.74 1.93 4.55
CA GLU A 207 7.67 2.59 3.25
C GLU A 207 8.49 1.84 2.20
N ARG A 208 9.70 1.39 2.58
CA ARG A 208 10.57 0.58 1.72
C ARG A 208 9.93 -0.75 1.37
N ALA A 209 9.24 -1.40 2.31
CA ALA A 209 8.50 -2.63 2.04
C ALA A 209 7.35 -2.41 1.04
N ASN A 210 6.62 -1.29 1.17
CA ASN A 210 5.55 -0.92 0.25
C ASN A 210 6.08 -0.48 -1.13
N LYS A 211 7.25 0.15 -1.17
CA LYS A 211 7.92 0.59 -2.40
C LYS A 211 8.80 -0.48 -3.03
N LYS A 212 8.92 -1.67 -2.43
CA LYS A 212 9.79 -2.73 -2.96
C LYS A 212 9.38 -3.07 -4.39
N ALA A 213 10.34 -3.03 -5.32
CA ALA A 213 10.13 -3.47 -6.69
C ALA A 213 9.99 -5.00 -6.71
N VAL A 214 8.80 -5.49 -7.07
CA VAL A 214 8.48 -6.93 -7.07
C VAL A 214 8.31 -7.52 -8.46
N ASN A 215 8.37 -6.69 -9.49
CA ASN A 215 8.26 -7.12 -10.89
C ASN A 215 9.13 -6.26 -11.81
N LYS A 216 9.24 -6.69 -13.05
CA LYS A 216 10.13 -6.07 -14.05
C LYS A 216 9.79 -4.61 -14.29
N ARG A 217 8.51 -4.26 -14.41
CA ARG A 217 8.11 -2.88 -14.69
C ARG A 217 8.52 -1.93 -13.55
N MET A 218 8.30 -2.34 -12.30
CA MET A 218 8.72 -1.54 -11.14
C MET A 218 10.23 -1.35 -11.09
N LEU A 219 10.99 -2.41 -11.40
CA LEU A 219 12.45 -2.34 -11.46
C LEU A 219 12.91 -1.30 -12.49
N GLU A 220 12.41 -1.38 -13.72
CA GLU A 220 12.81 -0.46 -14.79
C GLU A 220 12.40 0.99 -14.48
N ASN A 221 11.19 1.22 -13.98
CA ASN A 221 10.76 2.55 -13.57
C ASN A 221 11.67 3.15 -12.48
N LYS A 222 12.01 2.36 -11.46
CA LYS A 222 12.88 2.85 -10.38
C LYS A 222 14.30 3.10 -10.84
N LYS A 223 14.84 2.27 -11.74
CA LYS A 223 16.15 2.56 -12.36
C LYS A 223 16.10 3.88 -13.09
N GLU A 224 15.09 4.09 -13.93
CA GLU A 224 14.93 5.33 -14.69
C GLU A 224 14.80 6.54 -13.76
N ASP A 225 13.99 6.44 -12.71
CA ASP A 225 13.84 7.51 -11.71
C ASP A 225 15.17 7.79 -10.98
N LEU A 226 15.89 6.76 -10.52
CA LEU A 226 17.18 6.92 -9.82
C LEU A 226 18.26 7.50 -10.74
N GLU A 227 18.32 7.06 -12.00
CA GLU A 227 19.24 7.61 -13.00
C GLU A 227 18.91 9.07 -13.31
N THR A 228 17.62 9.40 -13.40
CA THR A 228 17.13 10.77 -13.64
C THR A 228 17.53 11.70 -12.50
N ILE A 229 17.37 11.29 -11.23
CA ILE A 229 17.76 12.19 -10.11
C ILE A 229 19.27 12.40 -10.03
N ILE A 230 20.08 11.42 -10.49
CA ILE A 230 21.53 11.61 -10.62
C ILE A 230 21.82 12.65 -11.71
N ASP A 231 21.21 12.53 -12.88
CA ASP A 231 21.39 13.48 -13.99
C ASP A 231 20.93 14.89 -13.61
N GLU A 232 19.77 15.01 -12.95
CA GLU A 232 19.25 16.27 -12.41
C GLU A 232 20.24 16.88 -11.42
N PHE A 233 20.76 16.10 -10.46
CA PHE A 233 21.74 16.60 -9.50
C PHE A 233 22.98 17.19 -10.18
N PHE A 234 23.54 16.51 -11.18
CA PHE A 234 24.69 17.02 -11.94
C PHE A 234 24.35 18.29 -12.73
N SER A 235 23.14 18.35 -13.30
CA SER A 235 22.64 19.56 -13.96
C SER A 235 22.47 20.73 -12.98
N ASP A 236 21.95 20.48 -11.78
CA ASP A 236 21.69 21.51 -10.77
C ASP A 236 22.98 22.14 -10.25
N ILE A 237 24.05 21.35 -10.10
CA ILE A 237 25.37 21.84 -9.64
C ILE A 237 26.29 22.32 -10.78
N ASP A 238 25.79 22.39 -12.02
CA ASP A 238 26.53 22.75 -13.23
C ASP A 238 27.83 21.91 -13.42
N LYS A 239 27.71 20.59 -13.24
CA LYS A 239 28.81 19.64 -13.47
C LYS A 239 28.43 18.55 -14.45
N THR A 240 29.41 18.05 -15.17
CA THR A 240 29.22 16.90 -16.05
C THR A 240 29.13 15.63 -15.24
N ARG A 241 28.08 14.84 -15.45
CA ARG A 241 27.97 13.50 -14.89
C ARG A 241 29.13 12.63 -15.39
N PRO A 242 29.84 11.93 -14.48
CA PRO A 242 30.87 10.99 -14.89
C PRO A 242 30.32 9.68 -15.43
N ASN A 243 31.14 9.02 -16.27
CA ASN A 243 30.82 7.70 -16.83
C ASN A 243 30.75 6.58 -15.77
N ASN A 244 31.41 6.75 -14.62
CA ASN A 244 31.38 5.77 -13.53
C ASN A 244 31.37 6.50 -12.19
N ILE A 245 30.36 6.19 -11.37
CA ILE A 245 30.27 6.62 -9.98
C ILE A 245 30.61 5.39 -9.13
N PRO A 246 31.65 5.44 -8.28
CA PRO A 246 31.94 4.33 -7.40
C PRO A 246 30.78 4.11 -6.42
N VAL A 247 30.58 2.87 -6.02
CA VAL A 247 29.58 2.47 -5.02
C VAL A 247 30.19 2.68 -3.63
N LEU A 248 29.36 3.02 -2.64
CA LEU A 248 29.78 3.11 -1.25
C LEU A 248 30.09 1.70 -0.71
N GLU A 249 31.32 1.21 -0.90
CA GLU A 249 31.80 -0.08 -0.39
C GLU A 249 32.80 0.16 0.77
N ASP A 250 32.29 0.23 2.00
CA ASP A 250 33.01 0.38 3.29
C ASP A 250 33.85 1.65 3.51
N GLU A 251 33.87 2.13 4.77
CA GLU A 251 34.49 3.39 5.23
C GLU A 251 35.99 3.56 4.87
N LYS A 252 36.71 2.48 4.56
CA LYS A 252 38.15 2.52 4.28
C LYS A 252 38.51 2.86 2.83
N GLN A 253 37.61 2.66 1.86
CA GLN A 253 37.82 3.12 0.47
C GLN A 253 37.33 4.56 0.27
N GLU A 254 36.55 5.07 1.22
CA GLU A 254 35.87 6.37 1.26
C GLU A 254 36.82 7.58 1.09
N GLU A 255 37.88 7.67 1.90
CA GLU A 255 38.80 8.82 1.89
C GLU A 255 39.58 8.98 0.58
N LYS A 256 39.81 7.88 -0.14
CA LYS A 256 40.63 7.85 -1.36
C LYS A 256 39.84 8.32 -2.58
N ILE A 257 38.54 8.02 -2.61
CA ILE A 257 37.64 8.39 -3.70
C ILE A 257 37.27 9.88 -3.61
N ILE A 258 36.94 10.39 -2.42
CA ILE A 258 36.53 11.79 -2.21
C ILE A 258 37.58 12.79 -2.73
N LYS A 259 38.89 12.49 -2.60
CA LYS A 259 39.98 13.33 -3.12
C LYS A 259 40.07 13.40 -4.65
N ILE A 260 39.48 12.45 -5.38
CA ILE A 260 39.53 12.41 -6.85
C ILE A 260 38.43 13.30 -7.46
N TRP A 261 37.30 13.49 -6.75
CA TRP A 261 36.13 14.23 -7.26
C TRP A 261 36.11 15.72 -6.90
N LEU A 262 36.90 16.13 -5.90
CA LEU A 262 36.98 17.50 -5.42
C LEU A 262 38.11 18.33 -6.07
N ASN A 263 38.92 17.73 -6.93
CA ASN A 263 39.95 18.39 -7.75
C ASN A 263 39.50 18.46 -9.21
#